data_AF-A0A2V9AZQ4-F1
#
_entry.id   AF-A0A2V9AZQ4-F1
#
_cell.length_a   1.000
_cell.length_b   1.000
_cell.length_c   1.000
_cell.angle_alpha   90.00
_cell.angle_beta   90.00
_cell.angle_gamma   90.00
#
_symmetry.space_group_name_H-M   'P 1'
#
loop_
_entity.id
_entity.type
_entity.pdbx_description
1 polymer ?
#
loop_
_entity_poly.entity_id
_entity_poly.type
_entity_poly.pdbx_seq_one_letter_code
_entity_poly.pdbx_strand_id
1 'polypeptide(L)'
;MAEIGEIAERPHRIHRFRCREGTARGLSRPGFERRRRIRLFQHCPSESSKRVGTPVGKLAITGGKPVRRKPFTPWPAYGQPEVRGLQKVLASRNWGGYPFPNRIADRFSEKFARLHGAKYGLAVANGTVAIEIALKAIGIQPAEEVIVP
;
A
#
# COMPACT_ATOMS: atom_id res chain seq x y z
N MET A 1 41.99 -26.79 10.81
CA MET A 1 42.01 -26.26 9.43
C MET A 1 41.22 -27.25 8.59
N ALA A 2 40.02 -26.87 8.16
CA ALA A 2 39.15 -27.70 7.33
C ALA A 2 38.92 -26.94 6.03
N GLU A 3 39.25 -27.60 4.92
CA GLU A 3 39.24 -27.07 3.56
C GLU A 3 37.84 -26.62 3.14
N ILE A 4 37.79 -25.44 2.54
CA ILE A 4 36.58 -24.85 1.96
C ILE A 4 36.58 -25.28 0.51
N GLY A 5 35.83 -26.34 0.21
CA GLY A 5 35.59 -26.81 -1.15
C GLY A 5 34.81 -25.78 -1.95
N GLU A 6 35.43 -25.34 -3.03
CA GLU A 6 34.96 -24.46 -4.10
C GLU A 6 33.58 -24.88 -4.64
N ILE A 7 32.55 -24.11 -4.33
CA ILE A 7 31.20 -24.27 -4.92
C ILE A 7 31.18 -23.47 -6.22
N ALA A 8 31.39 -24.19 -7.31
CA ALA A 8 31.30 -23.67 -8.67
C ALA A 8 29.97 -22.94 -8.94
N GLU A 9 30.09 -21.70 -9.39
CA GLU A 9 29.00 -20.83 -9.84
C GLU A 9 28.15 -21.52 -10.91
N ARG A 10 26.83 -21.61 -10.67
CA ARG A 10 25.86 -22.00 -11.70
C ARG A 10 25.20 -20.73 -12.25
N PRO A 11 25.21 -20.49 -13.58
CA PRO A 11 24.66 -19.27 -14.14
C PRO A 11 23.13 -19.23 -13.97
N HIS A 12 22.64 -18.08 -13.48
CA HIS A 12 21.24 -17.78 -13.27
C HIS A 12 20.45 -17.87 -14.59
N ARG A 13 19.61 -18.89 -14.70
CA ARG A 13 18.65 -19.06 -15.79
C ARG A 13 17.49 -18.09 -15.57
N ILE A 14 17.56 -16.91 -16.20
CA ILE A 14 16.48 -15.92 -16.18
C ILE A 14 15.28 -16.53 -16.91
N HIS A 15 14.24 -16.92 -16.17
CA HIS A 15 12.94 -17.24 -16.74
C HIS A 15 12.30 -15.94 -17.27
N ARG A 16 12.47 -15.66 -18.57
CA ARG A 16 11.67 -14.65 -19.28
C ARG A 16 10.20 -15.03 -19.17
N PHE A 17 9.45 -14.36 -18.30
CA PHE A 17 8.00 -14.39 -18.33
C PHE A 17 7.52 -13.71 -19.61
N ARG A 18 7.13 -14.52 -20.59
CA ARG A 18 6.52 -14.07 -21.83
C ARG A 18 5.09 -13.61 -21.50
N CYS A 19 4.88 -12.30 -21.41
CA CYS A 19 3.55 -11.72 -21.33
C CYS A 19 2.77 -12.18 -22.57
N ARG A 20 1.72 -12.99 -22.39
CA ARG A 20 0.83 -13.38 -23.48
C ARG A 20 0.03 -12.14 -23.88
N GLU A 21 0.30 -11.63 -25.07
CA GLU A 21 -0.49 -10.59 -25.73
C GLU A 21 -1.95 -11.05 -25.83
N GLY A 22 -2.81 -10.44 -25.03
CA GLY A 22 -4.25 -10.58 -25.13
C GLY A 22 -4.75 -9.82 -26.36
N THR A 23 -5.21 -10.57 -27.36
CA THR A 23 -5.83 -10.09 -28.60
C THR A 23 -7.07 -9.23 -28.32
N ALA A 24 -6.91 -7.91 -28.22
CA ALA A 24 -8.02 -6.97 -28.18
C ALA A 24 -8.55 -6.77 -29.61
N ARG A 25 -9.60 -7.52 -29.96
CA ARG A 25 -10.32 -7.37 -31.23
C ARG A 25 -11.09 -6.05 -31.25
N GLY A 26 -10.72 -5.20 -32.20
CA GLY A 26 -11.63 -4.44 -33.07
C GLY A 26 -12.73 -3.60 -32.40
N LEU A 27 -12.43 -2.33 -32.16
CA LEU A 27 -13.43 -1.26 -32.24
C LEU A 27 -12.98 -0.26 -33.29
N SER A 28 -13.70 -0.28 -34.40
CA SER A 28 -13.59 0.59 -35.57
C SER A 28 -13.55 2.07 -35.19
N ARG A 29 -12.47 2.76 -35.59
CA ARG A 29 -12.41 4.22 -35.60
C ARG A 29 -12.83 4.73 -36.98
N PRO A 30 -13.92 5.50 -37.10
CA PRO A 30 -14.18 6.23 -38.32
C PRO A 30 -13.57 7.63 -38.27
N GLY A 31 -12.83 7.97 -39.32
CA GLY A 31 -13.00 9.23 -40.06
C GLY A 31 -12.52 10.51 -39.39
N PHE A 32 -11.23 10.81 -39.55
CA PHE A 32 -10.70 12.16 -39.43
C PHE A 32 -10.95 12.90 -40.76
N GLU A 33 -12.08 13.58 -40.88
CA GLU A 33 -12.41 14.37 -42.06
C GLU A 33 -12.49 15.86 -41.72
N ARG A 34 -11.42 16.56 -42.12
CA ARG A 34 -11.31 18.02 -42.09
C ARG A 34 -12.27 18.63 -43.11
N ARG A 35 -13.27 19.36 -42.63
CA ARG A 35 -13.73 20.67 -43.13
C ARG A 35 -15.04 21.04 -42.45
N ARG A 36 -15.09 22.24 -41.86
CA ARG A 36 -16.17 23.21 -42.12
C ARG A 36 -15.86 24.55 -41.45
N ARG A 37 -15.81 25.57 -42.30
CA ARG A 37 -16.09 27.00 -42.10
C ARG A 37 -16.14 27.48 -40.65
N ILE A 38 -15.23 28.41 -40.34
CA ILE A 38 -15.45 29.48 -39.38
C ILE A 38 -16.73 30.21 -39.82
N ARG A 39 -17.88 29.83 -39.26
CA ARG A 39 -19.00 30.76 -39.18
C ARG A 39 -18.66 31.63 -37.98
N LEU A 40 -18.57 32.94 -38.20
CA LEU A 40 -18.76 33.90 -37.12
C LEU A 40 -20.04 33.46 -36.40
N PHE A 41 -19.90 32.98 -35.17
CA PHE A 41 -21.05 32.80 -34.30
C PHE A 41 -21.56 34.21 -34.02
N GLN A 42 -22.56 34.60 -34.81
CA GLN A 42 -23.52 35.60 -34.41
C GLN A 42 -23.92 35.28 -32.97
N HIS A 43 -23.82 36.30 -32.11
CA HIS A 43 -24.19 36.24 -30.71
C HIS A 43 -25.45 35.41 -30.53
N CYS A 44 -25.31 34.26 -29.87
CA CYS A 44 -26.46 33.58 -29.28
C CYS A 44 -26.94 34.51 -28.15
N PRO A 45 -28.18 35.03 -28.18
CA PRO A 45 -28.70 35.77 -27.05
C PRO A 45 -28.59 34.85 -25.83
N SER A 46 -28.05 35.36 -24.72
CA SER A 46 -27.91 34.62 -23.46
C SER A 46 -29.30 34.37 -22.90
N GLU A 47 -29.94 33.33 -23.42
CA GLU A 47 -31.12 32.73 -22.85
C GLU A 47 -30.68 32.24 -21.47
N SER A 48 -31.18 32.95 -20.44
CA SER A 48 -30.94 32.64 -19.06
C SER A 48 -31.46 31.23 -18.80
N SER A 49 -30.60 30.24 -18.99
CA SER A 49 -30.83 28.89 -18.51
C SER A 49 -30.98 29.04 -17.00
N LYS A 50 -32.24 29.06 -16.54
CA LYS A 50 -32.56 28.86 -15.14
C LYS A 50 -31.95 27.52 -14.80
N ARG A 51 -30.72 27.53 -14.28
CA ARG A 51 -30.18 26.37 -13.59
C ARG A 51 -31.22 26.05 -12.53
N VAL A 52 -31.96 24.98 -12.74
CA VAL A 52 -32.72 24.33 -11.69
C VAL A 52 -31.64 23.80 -10.76
N GLY A 53 -31.15 24.68 -9.89
CA GLY A 53 -30.25 24.33 -8.82
C GLY A 53 -31.06 23.44 -7.91
N THR A 54 -30.80 22.14 -7.95
CA THR A 54 -31.18 21.24 -6.86
C THR A 54 -30.87 21.99 -5.57
N PRO A 55 -31.84 22.20 -4.66
CA PRO A 55 -31.57 22.94 -3.44
C PRO A 55 -30.46 22.21 -2.70
N VAL A 56 -29.26 22.79 -2.74
CA VAL A 56 -28.11 22.27 -2.01
C VAL A 56 -28.51 22.39 -0.56
N GLY A 57 -28.83 21.26 0.07
CA GLY A 57 -29.21 21.22 1.47
C GLY A 57 -28.17 21.95 2.31
N LYS A 58 -28.61 22.66 3.35
CA LYS A 58 -27.74 23.42 4.26
C LYS A 58 -26.56 22.52 4.69
N LEU A 59 -25.32 22.92 4.37
CA LEU A 59 -24.13 22.15 4.70
C LEU A 59 -23.91 22.17 6.22
N ALA A 60 -23.34 21.10 6.77
CA ALA A 60 -23.05 21.04 8.21
C ALA A 60 -22.21 22.23 8.71
N ILE A 61 -21.23 22.67 7.90
CA ILE A 61 -20.37 23.82 8.21
C ILE A 61 -21.13 25.16 8.17
N THR A 62 -22.22 25.26 7.40
CA THR A 62 -23.05 26.48 7.30
C THR A 62 -24.30 26.41 8.17
N GLY A 63 -24.31 25.52 9.18
CA GLY A 63 -25.41 25.38 10.15
C GLY A 63 -26.52 24.40 9.74
N GLY A 64 -26.23 23.51 8.79
CA GLY A 64 -27.05 22.35 8.47
C GLY A 64 -26.83 21.18 9.43
N LYS A 65 -27.69 20.16 9.35
CA LYS A 65 -27.55 18.97 10.21
C LYS A 65 -26.38 18.11 9.70
N PRO A 66 -25.35 17.81 10.52
CA PRO A 66 -24.25 16.96 10.11
C PRO A 66 -24.72 15.54 9.82
N VAL A 67 -24.20 14.97 8.71
CA VAL A 67 -24.50 13.60 8.27
C VAL A 67 -24.08 12.58 9.34
N ARG A 68 -22.94 12.81 9.98
CA ARG A 68 -22.42 11.97 11.07
C ARG A 68 -22.51 12.74 12.38
N ARG A 69 -23.25 12.18 13.34
CA ARG A 69 -23.35 12.73 14.71
C ARG A 69 -22.47 12.01 15.72
N LYS A 70 -22.18 10.73 15.47
CA LYS A 70 -21.32 9.93 16.34
C LYS A 70 -19.85 10.25 16.03
N PRO A 71 -18.99 10.50 17.03
CA PRO A 71 -17.57 10.69 16.80
C PRO A 71 -16.93 9.46 16.15
N PHE A 72 -15.72 9.61 15.61
CA PHE A 72 -14.92 8.47 15.19
C PHE A 72 -14.51 7.64 16.40
N THR A 73 -14.38 6.34 16.20
CA THR A 73 -13.84 5.45 17.24
C THR A 73 -12.45 5.94 17.61
N PRO A 74 -12.14 6.06 18.91
CA PRO A 74 -10.81 6.48 19.34
C PRO A 74 -9.75 5.45 18.92
N TRP A 75 -8.54 5.95 18.70
CA TRP A 75 -7.36 5.16 18.40
C TRP A 75 -6.28 5.47 19.43
N PRO A 76 -5.51 4.48 19.94
CA PRO A 76 -5.52 3.05 19.60
C PRO A 76 -6.66 2.27 20.24
N ALA A 77 -7.13 1.23 19.56
CA ALA A 77 -8.05 0.26 20.14
C ALA A 77 -7.28 -0.77 20.97
N TYR A 78 -7.72 -1.04 22.20
CA TYR A 78 -7.17 -2.06 23.07
C TYR A 78 -8.26 -2.63 23.99
N GLY A 79 -8.01 -3.80 24.56
CA GLY A 79 -8.89 -4.44 25.53
C GLY A 79 -8.14 -5.33 26.52
N GLN A 80 -8.87 -6.26 27.11
CA GLN A 80 -8.32 -7.20 28.09
C GLN A 80 -7.21 -8.13 27.54
N PRO A 81 -7.21 -8.56 26.26
CA PRO A 81 -6.11 -9.34 25.71
C PRO A 81 -4.76 -8.62 25.76
N GLU A 82 -4.73 -7.34 25.41
CA GLU A 82 -3.54 -6.50 25.39
C GLU A 82 -3.00 -6.30 26.81
N VAL A 83 -3.89 -6.00 27.77
CA VAL A 83 -3.53 -5.86 29.20
C VAL A 83 -2.88 -7.13 29.73
N ARG A 84 -3.47 -8.31 29.46
CA ARG A 84 -2.89 -9.60 29.86
C ARG A 84 -1.55 -9.86 29.19
N GLY A 85 -1.39 -9.48 27.93
CA GLY A 85 -0.13 -9.58 27.20
C GLY A 85 0.97 -8.75 27.88
N LEU A 86 0.68 -7.50 28.21
CA LEU A 86 1.60 -6.61 28.89
C LEU A 86 1.99 -7.10 30.28
N GLN A 87 1.02 -7.55 31.09
CA GLN A 87 1.28 -8.11 32.43
C GLN A 87 2.21 -9.33 32.38
N LYS A 88 2.05 -10.21 31.39
CA LYS A 88 2.93 -11.37 31.19
C LYS A 88 4.37 -10.95 30.90
N VAL A 89 4.57 -9.98 30.01
CA VAL A 89 5.92 -9.45 29.69
C VAL A 89 6.53 -8.82 30.93
N LEU A 90 5.76 -7.97 31.63
CA LEU A 90 6.20 -7.27 32.83
C LEU A 90 6.67 -8.25 33.91
N ALA A 91 5.85 -9.27 34.22
CA ALA A 91 6.16 -10.30 35.22
C ALA A 91 7.36 -11.16 34.83
N SER A 92 7.57 -11.40 33.53
CA SER A 92 8.68 -12.22 33.03
C SER A 92 10.06 -11.57 33.17
N ARG A 93 10.13 -10.26 33.45
CA ARG A 93 11.36 -9.44 33.46
C ARG A 93 12.17 -9.48 32.16
N ASN A 94 11.57 -9.99 31.09
CA ASN A 94 12.20 -10.19 29.80
C ASN A 94 11.54 -9.27 28.76
N TRP A 95 11.98 -8.03 28.73
CA TRP A 95 11.27 -6.96 28.02
C TRP A 95 11.74 -6.73 26.59
N GLY A 96 12.87 -7.34 26.17
CA GLY A 96 13.45 -7.08 24.87
C GLY A 96 14.38 -8.19 24.39
N GLY A 97 14.97 -7.96 23.21
CA GLY A 97 15.92 -8.87 22.56
C GLY A 97 15.36 -9.54 21.31
N TYR A 98 16.25 -9.77 20.34
CA TYR A 98 15.95 -10.45 19.07
C TYR A 98 16.90 -11.63 18.90
N PRO A 99 16.39 -12.85 18.83
CA PRO A 99 15.84 -13.59 19.98
C PRO A 99 16.76 -13.59 21.23
N PHE A 100 16.31 -14.31 22.26
CA PHE A 100 16.88 -14.56 23.58
C PHE A 100 16.86 -13.44 24.64
N PRO A 101 16.30 -13.73 25.84
CA PRO A 101 15.45 -14.90 26.17
C PRO A 101 14.02 -14.79 25.62
N ASN A 102 13.67 -13.71 24.92
CA ASN A 102 12.29 -13.41 24.53
C ASN A 102 11.84 -14.21 23.30
N ARG A 103 10.67 -14.85 23.39
CA ARG A 103 10.02 -15.59 22.30
C ARG A 103 8.70 -14.96 21.82
N ILE A 104 8.30 -13.83 22.38
CA ILE A 104 7.03 -13.18 22.04
C ILE A 104 7.11 -12.55 20.65
N ALA A 105 8.23 -11.89 20.33
CA ALA A 105 8.48 -11.33 19.01
C ALA A 105 8.56 -12.42 17.92
N ASP A 106 9.19 -13.55 18.23
CA ASP A 106 9.27 -14.74 17.36
C ASP A 106 7.87 -15.30 17.06
N ARG A 107 7.05 -15.55 18.10
CA ARG A 107 5.67 -16.02 17.94
C ARG A 107 4.77 -15.01 17.19
N PHE A 108 4.97 -13.71 17.41
CA PHE A 108 4.28 -12.69 16.65
C PHE A 108 4.67 -12.77 15.18
N SER A 109 5.96 -12.89 14.88
CA SER A 109 6.50 -12.98 13.52
C SER A 109 5.96 -14.20 12.78
N GLU A 110 5.93 -15.36 13.41
CA GLU A 110 5.34 -16.58 12.84
C GLU A 110 3.85 -16.40 12.50
N LYS A 111 3.06 -15.85 13.43
CA LYS A 111 1.63 -15.62 13.23
C LYS A 111 1.38 -14.58 12.14
N PHE A 112 2.16 -13.51 12.13
CA PHE A 112 2.07 -12.44 11.14
C PHE A 112 2.42 -12.96 9.75
N ALA A 113 3.47 -13.77 9.61
CA ALA A 113 3.83 -14.42 8.35
C ALA A 113 2.71 -15.32 7.83
N ARG A 114 2.14 -16.17 8.70
CA ARG A 114 1.00 -17.04 8.34
C ARG A 114 -0.21 -16.25 7.89
N LEU A 115 -0.53 -15.14 8.56
CA LEU A 115 -1.65 -14.28 8.18
C LEU A 115 -1.49 -13.70 6.76
N HIS A 116 -0.26 -13.41 6.34
CA HIS A 116 0.05 -12.85 5.03
C HIS A 116 0.43 -13.90 3.98
N GLY A 117 0.41 -15.20 4.32
CA GLY A 117 0.85 -16.28 3.42
C GLY A 117 2.37 -16.28 3.13
N ALA A 118 3.17 -15.61 3.96
CA ALA A 118 4.61 -15.56 3.83
C ALA A 118 5.27 -16.78 4.50
N LYS A 119 6.40 -17.23 3.96
CA LYS A 119 7.19 -18.35 4.53
C LYS A 119 7.91 -17.96 5.82
N TYR A 120 8.32 -16.69 5.92
CA TYR A 120 9.07 -16.14 7.06
C TYR A 120 8.50 -14.79 7.46
N GLY A 121 8.71 -14.41 8.72
CA GLY A 121 8.35 -13.09 9.25
C GLY A 121 9.42 -12.61 10.21
N LEU A 122 9.61 -11.29 10.27
CA LEU A 122 10.62 -10.64 11.09
C LEU A 122 10.01 -9.42 11.79
N ALA A 123 9.83 -9.50 13.11
CA ALA A 123 9.44 -8.36 13.92
C ALA A 123 10.62 -7.40 14.11
N VAL A 124 10.44 -6.16 13.67
CA VAL A 124 11.42 -5.07 13.79
C VAL A 124 10.80 -3.86 14.47
N ALA A 125 11.62 -2.85 14.78
CA ALA A 125 11.19 -1.68 15.54
C ALA A 125 10.10 -0.84 14.84
N ASN A 126 10.20 -0.65 13.52
CA ASN A 126 9.26 0.16 12.74
C ASN A 126 9.34 -0.17 11.23
N GLY A 127 8.45 0.45 10.44
CA GLY A 127 8.37 0.24 9.00
C GLY A 127 9.60 0.73 8.22
N THR A 128 10.20 1.85 8.61
CA THR A 128 11.41 2.37 7.95
C THR A 128 12.57 1.38 8.05
N VAL A 129 12.80 0.86 9.26
CA VAL A 129 13.83 -0.16 9.50
C VAL A 129 13.51 -1.45 8.74
N ALA A 130 12.24 -1.82 8.60
CA ALA A 130 11.84 -2.99 7.82
C ALA A 130 12.24 -2.85 6.34
N ILE A 131 11.98 -1.68 5.75
CA ILE A 131 12.34 -1.39 4.34
C ILE A 131 13.86 -1.34 4.18
N GLU A 132 14.57 -0.68 5.10
CA GLU A 132 16.03 -0.61 5.07
C GLU A 132 16.67 -2.01 5.13
N ILE A 133 16.21 -2.87 6.02
CA ILE A 133 16.67 -4.26 6.12
C ILE A 133 16.36 -5.03 4.83
N ALA A 134 15.17 -4.84 4.25
CA ALA A 134 14.79 -5.51 3.00
C ALA A 134 15.71 -5.11 1.84
N LEU A 135 15.99 -3.81 1.69
CA LEU A 135 16.90 -3.30 0.65
C LEU A 135 18.33 -3.80 0.85
N LYS A 136 18.83 -3.77 2.09
CA LYS A 136 20.14 -4.32 2.44
C LYS A 136 20.22 -5.83 2.17
N ALA A 137 19.17 -6.57 2.47
CA ALA A 137 19.12 -8.02 2.28
C ALA A 137 19.08 -8.44 0.80
N ILE A 138 18.50 -7.61 -0.07
CA ILE A 138 18.53 -7.80 -1.53
C ILE A 138 19.92 -7.48 -2.11
N GLY A 139 20.74 -6.71 -1.37
CA GLY A 139 22.12 -6.41 -1.75
C GLY A 139 22.26 -5.21 -2.69
N ILE A 140 21.33 -4.25 -2.61
CA ILE A 140 21.36 -3.05 -3.46
C ILE A 140 22.69 -2.30 -3.33
N GLN A 141 23.25 -1.88 -4.47
CA GLN A 141 24.54 -1.20 -4.55
C GLN A 141 24.39 0.31 -4.83
N PRO A 142 25.43 1.12 -4.54
CA PRO A 142 25.47 2.50 -4.99
C PRO A 142 25.26 2.59 -6.51
N ALA A 143 24.54 3.63 -6.95
CA ALA A 143 24.11 3.86 -8.34
C ALA A 143 23.01 2.92 -8.87
N GLU A 144 22.48 1.99 -8.07
CA GLU A 144 21.24 1.28 -8.40
C GLU A 144 20.02 2.08 -7.97
N GLU A 145 18.94 1.98 -8.77
CA GLU A 145 17.72 2.77 -8.57
C GLU A 145 16.55 1.90 -8.10
N VAL A 146 15.70 2.46 -7.24
CA VAL A 146 14.47 1.84 -6.74
C VAL A 146 13.27 2.67 -7.19
N ILE A 147 12.36 2.07 -7.93
CA ILE A 147 11.11 2.72 -8.37
C ILE A 147 10.14 2.80 -7.18
N VAL A 148 9.66 4.01 -6.87
CA VAL A 148 8.68 4.29 -5.81
C VAL A 148 7.43 4.98 -6.42
N PRO A 149 6.23 4.76 -5.85
CA PRO A 149 4.98 5.35 -6.33
C PRO A 149 4.79 6.81 -5.93
#